data_AF-A0A948MKS7-F1
#
_entry.id   AF-A0A948MKS7-F1
#
_cell.length_a   1.000
_cell.length_b   1.000
_cell.length_c   1.000
_cell.angle_alpha   90.00
_cell.angle_beta   90.00
_cell.angle_gamma   90.00
#
_symmetry.space_group_name_H-M   'P 1'
#
loop_
_entity.id
_entity.type
_entity.pdbx_description
1 polymer ?
#
loop_
_entity_poly.entity_id
_entity_poly.type
_entity_poly.pdbx_seq_one_letter_code
_entity_poly.pdbx_strand_id
1 'polypeptide(L)'
;MSEDAPTFSIGGVEATPPRAERMSMLLWGQAGVGKTTLASTLPGKLALINFDPDGPASIPDAENVSVFDLSGVANSKAINLMKSENEPFGVSEDMLNYFDGFIVDSLTSIEERTLSHGIKEIKGATLERPSPGAYQARNNVLVSGVRNLLAVTGRAKKHVCLIAHEGGLNTTDEGVALNITVALGGKNPQNIASKINECWNMFEDSKNRKMIIVRKGRMREPLKSRMFDTMEDYEFEWQWNTRDRSDPLNMWIKEWYDEWKEGGFKKLMLPKKRNK
;
A
#
# COMPACT_ATOMS: atom_id res chain seq x y z
N MET A 1 -30.41 6.76 -36.73
CA MET A 1 -29.77 8.03 -36.38
C MET A 1 -29.44 7.96 -34.90
N SER A 2 -28.20 7.68 -34.52
CA SER A 2 -27.78 7.82 -33.13
C SER A 2 -27.52 9.30 -32.89
N GLU A 3 -28.31 9.93 -32.03
CA GLU A 3 -27.98 11.27 -31.55
C GLU A 3 -26.64 11.19 -30.82
N ASP A 4 -25.65 11.98 -31.26
CA ASP A 4 -24.38 12.11 -30.58
C ASP A 4 -24.65 12.63 -29.17
N ALA A 5 -24.29 11.83 -28.17
CA ALA A 5 -24.45 12.22 -26.77
C ALA A 5 -23.72 13.55 -26.51
N PRO A 6 -24.34 14.50 -25.78
CA PRO A 6 -23.72 15.79 -25.53
C PRO A 6 -22.37 15.64 -24.82
N THR A 7 -21.33 16.26 -25.38
CA THR A 7 -20.01 16.35 -24.79
C THR A 7 -19.95 17.50 -23.79
N PHE A 8 -19.61 17.20 -22.54
CA PHE A 8 -19.45 18.19 -21.47
C PHE A 8 -17.97 18.38 -21.16
N SER A 9 -17.53 19.60 -20.84
CA SER A 9 -16.17 19.87 -20.37
C SER A 9 -16.15 20.83 -19.17
N ILE A 10 -15.17 20.65 -18.28
CA ILE A 10 -14.91 21.54 -17.14
C ILE A 10 -13.40 21.81 -17.09
N GLY A 11 -13.01 23.09 -17.07
CA GLY A 11 -11.59 23.48 -16.99
C GLY A 11 -10.74 22.97 -18.16
N GLY A 12 -11.32 22.79 -19.35
CA GLY A 12 -10.64 22.24 -20.52
C GLY A 12 -10.53 20.71 -20.53
N VAL A 13 -11.13 20.00 -19.58
CA VAL A 13 -11.17 18.53 -19.53
C VAL A 13 -12.54 18.04 -19.96
N GLU A 14 -12.59 17.22 -21.00
CA GLU A 14 -13.82 16.57 -21.45
C GLU A 14 -14.26 15.48 -20.47
N ALA A 15 -15.58 15.34 -20.32
CA ALA A 15 -16.19 14.27 -19.56
C ALA A 15 -15.85 12.93 -20.20
N THR A 16 -15.14 12.08 -19.47
CA THR A 16 -14.84 10.72 -19.90
C THR A 16 -15.64 9.73 -19.06
N PRO A 17 -16.12 8.62 -19.64
CA PRO A 17 -16.78 7.57 -18.88
C PRO A 17 -15.82 7.03 -17.79
N PRO A 18 -16.34 6.46 -16.70
CA PRO A 18 -15.54 5.82 -15.66
C PRO A 18 -14.53 4.85 -16.29
N ARG A 19 -13.23 5.05 -16.00
CA ARG A 19 -12.12 4.32 -16.65
C ARG A 19 -11.72 3.07 -15.88
N ALA A 20 -11.01 2.17 -16.59
CA ALA A 20 -10.35 1.00 -16.00
C ALA A 20 -9.57 1.37 -14.74
N GLU A 21 -9.92 0.74 -13.62
CA GLU A 21 -9.31 1.04 -12.33
C GLU A 21 -7.93 0.40 -12.23
N ARG A 22 -6.89 1.23 -12.08
CA ARG A 22 -5.61 0.74 -11.55
C ARG A 22 -5.79 0.37 -10.08
N MET A 23 -4.94 -0.52 -9.58
CA MET A 23 -4.92 -0.81 -8.15
C MET A 23 -3.96 0.14 -7.43
N SER A 24 -4.44 0.78 -6.39
CA SER A 24 -3.64 1.46 -5.37
C SER A 24 -3.96 0.80 -4.05
N MET A 25 -2.95 0.25 -3.38
CA MET A 25 -3.13 -0.55 -2.18
C MET A 25 -2.31 0.00 -1.02
N LEU A 26 -2.89 0.00 0.17
CA LEU A 26 -2.17 0.04 1.44
C LEU A 26 -2.35 -1.34 2.09
N LEU A 27 -1.27 -2.11 2.13
CA LEU A 27 -1.23 -3.42 2.78
C LEU A 27 -0.47 -3.27 4.10
N TRP A 28 -1.19 -3.40 5.22
CA TRP A 28 -0.60 -3.25 6.54
C TRP A 28 -0.84 -4.47 7.41
N GLY A 29 -0.05 -4.66 8.47
CA GLY A 29 -0.20 -5.88 9.28
C GLY A 29 1.03 -6.23 10.10
N GLN A 30 0.90 -7.31 10.85
CA GLN A 30 1.95 -7.82 11.75
C GLN A 30 3.27 -8.11 11.00
N ALA A 31 4.38 -8.18 11.72
CA ALA A 31 5.65 -8.64 11.16
C ALA A 31 5.55 -10.13 10.77
N GLY A 32 6.28 -10.56 9.74
CA GLY A 32 6.38 -11.98 9.37
C GLY A 32 5.17 -12.62 8.68
N VAL A 33 4.01 -11.96 8.59
CA VAL A 33 2.79 -12.56 8.01
C VAL A 33 2.87 -12.78 6.48
N GLY A 34 3.81 -12.14 5.79
CA GLY A 34 4.02 -12.30 4.35
C GLY A 34 3.43 -11.19 3.48
N LYS A 35 3.39 -9.95 3.99
CA LYS A 35 2.88 -8.76 3.26
C LYS A 35 3.60 -8.56 1.91
N THR A 36 4.92 -8.60 1.91
CA THR A 36 5.76 -8.42 0.71
C THR A 36 5.55 -9.56 -0.28
N THR A 37 5.39 -10.80 0.21
CA THR A 37 5.01 -11.95 -0.62
C THR A 37 3.65 -11.74 -1.27
N LEU A 38 2.63 -11.34 -0.51
CA LEU A 38 1.30 -11.03 -1.06
C LEU A 38 1.37 -9.88 -2.08
N ALA A 39 2.09 -8.80 -1.78
CA ALA A 39 2.27 -7.68 -2.71
C ALA A 39 2.96 -8.10 -4.02
N SER A 40 3.88 -9.07 -3.99
CA SER A 40 4.51 -9.63 -5.21
C SER A 40 3.54 -10.34 -6.16
N THR A 41 2.32 -10.63 -5.69
CA THR A 41 1.25 -11.25 -6.49
C THR A 41 0.41 -10.25 -7.29
N LEU A 42 0.76 -8.95 -7.25
CA LEU A 42 0.12 -7.93 -8.08
C LEU A 42 0.28 -8.21 -9.59
N PRO A 43 -0.62 -7.69 -10.44
CA PRO A 43 -0.53 -7.86 -11.88
C PRO A 43 0.76 -7.27 -12.49
N GLY A 44 1.34 -8.02 -13.42
CA GLY A 44 2.39 -7.55 -14.32
C GLY A 44 3.80 -7.57 -13.71
N LYS A 45 4.70 -6.80 -14.35
CA LYS A 45 6.08 -6.62 -13.92
C LYS A 45 6.17 -5.56 -12.83
N LEU A 46 6.82 -5.88 -11.72
CA LEU A 46 6.79 -5.09 -10.50
C LEU A 46 8.19 -4.55 -10.15
N ALA A 47 8.23 -3.30 -9.69
CA ALA A 47 9.40 -2.73 -9.03
C ALA A 47 9.17 -2.71 -7.52
N LEU A 48 10.00 -3.40 -6.75
CA LEU A 48 10.03 -3.30 -5.28
C LEU A 48 11.04 -2.24 -4.85
N ILE A 49 10.54 -1.11 -4.36
CA ILE A 49 11.32 -0.03 -3.77
C ILE A 49 11.43 -0.30 -2.28
N ASN A 50 12.56 -0.88 -1.88
CA ASN A 50 12.76 -1.42 -0.55
C ASN A 50 13.53 -0.45 0.36
N PHE A 51 12.99 -0.17 1.54
CA PHE A 51 13.58 0.63 2.62
C PHE A 51 13.74 -0.18 3.91
N ASP A 52 13.15 -1.37 3.96
CA ASP A 52 13.24 -2.34 5.05
C ASP A 52 14.35 -3.36 4.75
N PRO A 53 15.40 -3.49 5.57
CA PRO A 53 16.52 -4.40 5.28
C PRO A 53 16.11 -5.87 5.04
N ASP A 54 15.00 -6.33 5.65
CA ASP A 54 14.59 -7.73 5.58
C ASP A 54 13.50 -7.99 4.52
N GLY A 55 12.95 -6.95 3.89
CA GLY A 55 11.85 -7.06 2.92
C GLY A 55 12.09 -8.07 1.78
N PRO A 56 13.22 -7.99 1.05
CA PRO A 56 13.47 -8.84 -0.13
C PRO A 56 13.60 -10.34 0.18
N ALA A 57 13.95 -10.71 1.42
CA ALA A 57 14.15 -12.10 1.83
C ALA A 57 12.88 -12.96 1.70
N SER A 58 11.71 -12.32 1.60
CA SER A 58 10.40 -12.98 1.50
C SER A 58 9.96 -13.32 0.07
N ILE A 59 10.73 -12.90 -0.95
CA ILE A 59 10.41 -13.08 -2.38
C ILE A 59 11.61 -13.50 -3.25
N PRO A 60 12.50 -14.41 -2.79
CA PRO A 60 13.77 -14.72 -3.48
C PRO A 60 13.58 -15.19 -4.93
N ASP A 61 12.48 -15.90 -5.22
CA ASP A 61 12.21 -16.52 -6.53
C ASP A 61 11.09 -15.82 -7.32
N ALA A 62 10.79 -14.55 -7.01
CA ALA A 62 9.75 -13.81 -7.72
C ALA A 62 10.28 -13.22 -9.05
N GLU A 63 10.18 -14.00 -10.13
CA GLU A 63 10.67 -13.61 -11.47
C GLU A 63 10.04 -12.31 -12.01
N ASN A 64 8.83 -11.97 -11.56
CA ASN A 64 8.13 -10.76 -11.98
C ASN A 64 8.53 -9.50 -11.18
N VAL A 65 9.41 -9.60 -10.19
CA VAL A 65 9.79 -8.49 -9.30
C VAL A 65 11.25 -8.10 -9.49
N SER A 66 11.50 -6.82 -9.77
CA SER A 66 12.84 -6.22 -9.71
C SER A 66 13.01 -5.43 -8.41
N VAL A 67 14.04 -5.74 -7.62
CA VAL A 67 14.27 -5.13 -6.31
C VAL A 67 15.24 -3.95 -6.42
N PHE A 68 14.81 -2.79 -5.92
CA PHE A 68 15.60 -1.58 -5.74
C PHE A 68 15.83 -1.38 -4.24
N ASP A 69 16.93 -1.91 -3.73
CA ASP A 69 17.24 -1.84 -2.30
C ASP A 69 17.82 -0.47 -1.90
N LEU A 70 17.01 0.29 -1.17
CA LEU A 70 17.31 1.59 -0.59
C LEU A 70 17.45 1.52 0.94
N SER A 71 17.43 0.33 1.54
CA SER A 71 17.57 0.15 3.00
C SER A 71 18.92 0.68 3.51
N GLY A 72 19.98 0.56 2.73
CA GLY A 72 21.32 1.09 3.04
C GLY A 72 21.52 2.58 2.71
N VAL A 73 20.55 3.25 2.07
CA VAL A 73 20.71 4.63 1.62
C VAL A 73 20.61 5.62 2.78
N ALA A 74 21.48 6.63 2.78
CA ALA A 74 21.46 7.70 3.79
C ALA A 74 20.09 8.41 3.83
N ASN A 75 19.61 8.74 5.04
CA ASN A 75 18.27 9.32 5.25
C ASN A 75 18.01 10.57 4.41
N SER A 76 18.99 11.46 4.25
CA SER A 76 18.86 12.67 3.43
C SER A 76 18.58 12.35 1.96
N LYS A 77 19.30 11.36 1.39
CA LYS A 77 19.11 10.92 0.00
C LYS A 77 17.74 10.24 -0.17
N ALA A 78 17.36 9.35 0.74
CA ALA A 78 16.04 8.71 0.73
C ALA A 78 14.90 9.75 0.77
N ILE A 79 15.05 10.79 1.59
CA ILE A 79 14.07 11.87 1.73
C ILE A 79 14.00 12.75 0.49
N ASN A 80 15.14 13.06 -0.13
CA ASN A 80 15.16 13.84 -1.36
C ASN A 80 14.46 13.11 -2.51
N LEU A 81 14.62 11.78 -2.61
CA LEU A 81 13.86 10.96 -3.57
C LEU A 81 12.35 11.07 -3.36
N MET A 82 11.87 11.11 -2.11
CA MET A 82 10.44 11.24 -1.82
C MET A 82 9.86 12.63 -2.08
N LYS A 83 10.68 13.68 -1.86
CA LYS A 83 10.26 15.07 -2.07
C LYS A 83 10.08 15.43 -3.54
N SER A 84 10.66 14.64 -4.47
CA SER A 84 10.52 14.86 -5.90
C SER A 84 9.04 14.79 -6.32
N GLU A 85 8.57 15.81 -7.04
CA GLU A 85 7.22 15.84 -7.59
C GLU A 85 7.10 15.00 -8.87
N ASN A 86 8.18 14.93 -9.64
CA ASN A 86 8.23 14.23 -10.92
C ASN A 86 8.73 12.78 -10.77
N GLU A 87 9.62 12.53 -9.82
CA GLU A 87 10.24 11.22 -9.59
C GLU A 87 10.15 10.78 -8.12
N PRO A 88 8.94 10.75 -7.52
CA PRO A 88 8.76 10.37 -6.13
C PRO A 88 9.30 8.95 -5.90
N PHE A 89 10.09 8.77 -4.84
CA PHE A 89 10.79 7.52 -4.53
C PHE A 89 11.81 7.07 -5.60
N GLY A 90 12.21 7.97 -6.51
CA GLY A 90 13.09 7.63 -7.63
C GLY A 90 12.37 6.94 -8.79
N VAL A 91 11.03 6.95 -8.81
CA VAL A 91 10.24 6.40 -9.92
C VAL A 91 10.32 7.35 -11.12
N SER A 92 11.23 7.05 -12.05
CA SER A 92 11.43 7.82 -13.28
C SER A 92 10.43 7.46 -14.38
N GLU A 93 10.40 8.25 -15.46
CA GLU A 93 9.60 7.97 -16.65
C GLU A 93 9.98 6.63 -17.31
N ASP A 94 11.27 6.30 -17.38
CA ASP A 94 11.74 5.01 -17.90
C ASP A 94 11.21 3.83 -17.07
N MET A 95 11.18 3.97 -15.74
CA MET A 95 10.58 2.95 -14.87
C MET A 95 9.08 2.83 -15.11
N LEU A 96 8.36 3.95 -15.28
CA LEU A 96 6.93 3.93 -15.59
C LEU A 96 6.64 3.26 -16.93
N ASN A 97 7.53 3.38 -17.93
CA ASN A 97 7.38 2.72 -19.21
C ASN A 97 7.67 1.21 -19.15
N TYR A 98 8.53 0.78 -18.23
CA TYR A 98 8.98 -0.61 -18.12
C TYR A 98 8.18 -1.48 -17.15
N PHE A 99 7.75 -0.92 -16.01
CA PHE A 99 7.02 -1.65 -14.96
C PHE A 99 5.51 -1.42 -15.05
N ASP A 100 4.74 -2.43 -14.66
CA ASP A 100 3.27 -2.37 -14.56
C ASP A 100 2.81 -1.94 -13.16
N GLY A 101 3.65 -2.17 -12.15
CA GLY A 101 3.34 -1.83 -10.76
C GLY A 101 4.56 -1.54 -9.90
N PHE A 102 4.31 -0.83 -8.79
CA PHE A 102 5.33 -0.43 -7.83
C PHE A 102 4.94 -0.87 -6.41
N ILE A 103 5.86 -1.51 -5.70
CA ILE A 103 5.71 -1.86 -4.29
C ILE A 103 6.66 -0.97 -3.51
N VAL A 104 6.18 -0.32 -2.44
CA VAL A 104 7.01 0.46 -1.53
C VAL A 104 6.99 -0.23 -0.17
N ASP A 105 8.15 -0.75 0.25
CA ASP A 105 8.27 -1.56 1.47
C ASP A 105 9.38 -1.03 2.38
N SER A 106 9.14 -0.44 3.56
CA SER A 106 7.84 -0.11 4.13
C SER A 106 7.71 1.40 4.40
N LEU A 107 6.47 1.88 4.40
CA LEU A 107 6.14 3.24 4.83
C LEU A 107 6.54 3.49 6.29
N THR A 108 6.56 2.46 7.13
CA THR A 108 6.98 2.58 8.54
C THR A 108 8.48 2.91 8.61
N SER A 109 9.33 2.18 7.87
CA SER A 109 10.77 2.47 7.79
C SER A 109 11.03 3.86 7.20
N ILE A 110 10.23 4.27 6.22
CA ILE A 110 10.30 5.61 5.65
C ILE A 110 9.94 6.67 6.70
N GLU A 111 8.87 6.48 7.45
CA GLU A 111 8.42 7.43 8.47
C GLU A 111 9.52 7.67 9.52
N GLU A 112 10.15 6.60 10.01
CA GLU A 112 11.26 6.69 10.97
C GLU A 112 12.45 7.49 10.42
N ARG A 113 12.79 7.28 9.14
CA ARG A 113 13.84 8.04 8.46
C ARG A 113 13.48 9.52 8.35
N THR A 114 12.24 9.84 8.01
CA THR A 114 11.78 11.24 7.91
C THR A 114 11.77 11.94 9.26
N LEU A 115 11.39 11.25 10.34
CA LEU A 115 11.48 11.78 11.70
C LEU A 115 12.94 12.04 12.11
N SER A 116 13.81 11.05 11.87
CA SER A 116 15.24 11.16 12.20
C SER A 116 15.91 12.33 11.47
N HIS A 117 15.54 12.60 10.22
CA HIS A 117 16.00 13.78 9.50
C HIS A 117 15.42 15.06 10.08
N GLY A 118 14.11 15.11 10.37
CA GLY A 118 13.48 16.29 10.99
C GLY A 118 14.12 16.68 12.33
N ILE A 119 14.52 15.70 13.15
CA ILE A 119 15.27 15.93 14.39
C ILE A 119 16.64 16.56 14.12
N LYS A 120 17.35 16.12 13.08
CA LYS A 120 18.68 16.66 12.72
C LYS A 120 18.60 18.10 12.19
N GLU A 121 17.57 18.43 11.43
CA GLU A 121 17.42 19.75 10.81
C GLU A 121 16.91 20.82 11.79
N ILE A 122 16.18 20.42 12.84
CA ILE A 122 15.55 21.37 13.77
C ILE A 122 16.39 21.54 15.03
N LYS A 123 16.92 22.75 15.23
CA LYS A 123 17.68 23.11 16.43
C LYS A 123 16.88 22.80 17.70
N GLY A 124 17.50 22.07 18.63
CA GLY A 124 16.92 21.71 19.92
C GLY A 124 16.00 20.50 19.92
N ALA A 125 15.75 19.86 18.77
CA ALA A 125 15.07 18.57 18.71
C ALA A 125 16.04 17.44 19.06
N THR A 126 15.56 16.43 19.78
CA THR A 126 16.31 15.20 20.08
C THR A 126 15.44 13.98 19.79
N LEU A 127 16.03 12.78 19.82
CA LEU A 127 15.28 11.53 19.67
C LEU A 127 14.30 11.31 20.83
N GLU A 128 14.71 11.63 22.06
CA GLU A 128 13.89 11.49 23.27
C GLU A 128 12.80 12.57 23.36
N ARG A 129 13.07 13.75 22.80
CA ARG A 129 12.13 14.88 22.76
C ARG A 129 12.10 15.47 21.34
N PRO A 130 11.42 14.80 20.40
CA PRO A 130 11.24 15.37 19.07
C PRO A 130 10.38 16.62 19.16
N SER A 131 10.76 17.67 18.44
CA SER A 131 10.01 18.92 18.42
C SER A 131 8.71 18.78 17.61
N PRO A 132 7.69 19.63 17.85
CA PRO A 132 6.50 19.68 16.99
C PRO A 132 6.82 19.86 15.50
N GLY A 133 7.86 20.65 15.19
CA GLY A 133 8.33 20.84 13.82
C GLY A 133 8.88 19.56 13.20
N ALA A 134 9.55 18.68 13.97
CA ALA A 134 10.09 17.43 13.46
C ALA A 134 8.95 16.46 13.08
N TYR A 135 7.91 16.39 13.91
CA TYR A 135 6.70 15.64 13.59
C TYR A 135 5.96 16.20 12.37
N GLN A 136 5.90 17.53 12.22
CA GLN A 136 5.28 18.15 11.06
C GLN A 136 6.06 17.85 9.77
N ALA A 137 7.40 17.95 9.82
CA ALA A 137 8.26 17.60 8.68
C ALA A 137 8.08 16.14 8.26
N ARG A 138 8.07 15.21 9.23
CA ARG A 138 7.77 13.79 9.04
C ARG A 138 6.44 13.58 8.28
N ASN A 139 5.34 14.14 8.80
CA ASN A 139 4.02 13.98 8.22
C ASN A 139 3.94 14.59 6.81
N ASN A 140 4.50 15.78 6.61
CA ASN A 140 4.47 16.48 5.33
C ASN A 140 5.23 15.73 4.24
N VAL A 141 6.45 15.25 4.54
CA VAL A 141 7.27 14.50 3.59
C VAL A 141 6.60 13.19 3.21
N LEU A 142 6.13 12.43 4.20
CA LEU A 142 5.48 11.13 3.95
C LEU A 142 4.21 11.29 3.10
N VAL A 143 3.29 12.16 3.52
CA VAL A 143 2.02 12.35 2.82
C VAL A 143 2.23 12.95 1.43
N SER A 144 3.18 13.89 1.27
CA SER A 144 3.51 14.46 -0.04
C SER A 144 4.14 13.41 -0.96
N GLY A 145 5.09 12.62 -0.47
CA GLY A 145 5.73 11.56 -1.25
C GLY A 145 4.71 10.53 -1.74
N VAL A 146 3.84 10.05 -0.84
CA VAL A 146 2.76 9.14 -1.21
C VAL A 146 1.80 9.78 -2.22
N ARG A 147 1.40 11.04 -2.01
CA ARG A 147 0.52 11.76 -2.95
C ARG A 147 1.15 11.87 -4.33
N ASN A 148 2.43 12.25 -4.40
CA ASN A 148 3.16 12.40 -5.66
C ASN A 148 3.27 11.05 -6.36
N LEU A 149 3.60 9.97 -5.63
CA LEU A 149 3.66 8.62 -6.18
C LEU A 149 2.30 8.18 -6.75
N LEU A 150 1.21 8.41 -6.03
CA LEU A 150 -0.14 8.14 -6.51
C LEU A 150 -0.50 8.96 -7.75
N ALA A 151 -0.02 10.20 -7.86
CA ALA A 151 -0.25 11.05 -9.01
C ALA A 151 0.51 10.56 -10.26
N VAL A 152 1.82 10.29 -10.15
CA VAL A 152 2.64 9.83 -11.29
C VAL A 152 2.19 8.45 -11.78
N THR A 153 1.96 7.50 -10.86
CA THR A 153 1.44 6.17 -11.20
C THR A 153 0.01 6.24 -11.73
N GLY A 154 -0.80 7.18 -11.23
CA GLY A 154 -2.15 7.43 -11.72
C GLY A 154 -2.18 7.88 -13.18
N ARG A 155 -1.33 8.85 -13.55
CA ARG A 155 -1.22 9.31 -14.95
C ARG A 155 -0.76 8.20 -15.88
N ALA A 156 0.20 7.40 -15.45
CA ALA A 156 0.75 6.28 -16.21
C ALA A 156 -0.10 4.98 -16.11
N LYS A 157 -1.22 5.00 -15.39
CA LYS A 157 -2.12 3.84 -15.16
C LYS A 157 -1.41 2.61 -14.56
N LYS A 158 -0.47 2.83 -13.65
CA LYS A 158 0.33 1.79 -12.99
C LYS A 158 -0.24 1.39 -11.63
N HIS A 159 -0.06 0.13 -11.28
CA HIS A 159 -0.41 -0.38 -9.95
C HIS A 159 0.54 0.17 -8.90
N VAL A 160 0.06 0.31 -7.67
CA VAL A 160 0.92 0.68 -6.54
C VAL A 160 0.47 -0.03 -5.28
N CYS A 161 1.40 -0.57 -4.50
CA CYS A 161 1.16 -1.15 -3.19
C CYS A 161 2.14 -0.56 -2.18
N LEU A 162 1.59 0.05 -1.14
CA LEU A 162 2.35 0.59 -0.03
C LEU A 162 2.24 -0.39 1.12
N ILE A 163 3.38 -0.84 1.64
CA ILE A 163 3.43 -1.77 2.77
C ILE A 163 3.70 -0.98 4.04
N ALA A 164 3.04 -1.35 5.13
CA ALA A 164 3.29 -0.78 6.45
C ALA A 164 3.12 -1.81 7.57
N HIS A 165 3.67 -1.55 8.75
CA HIS A 165 3.51 -2.44 9.91
C HIS A 165 2.24 -2.12 10.69
N GLU A 166 1.74 -3.10 11.44
CA GLU A 166 0.71 -2.91 12.46
C GLU A 166 1.30 -2.14 13.64
N GLY A 167 0.60 -1.07 14.06
CA GLY A 167 0.95 -0.27 15.22
C GLY A 167 0.35 -0.84 16.50
N GLY A 168 0.61 -0.15 17.61
CA GLY A 168 -0.01 -0.48 18.89
C GLY A 168 -1.53 -0.26 18.90
N LEU A 169 -2.15 -0.76 19.96
CA LEU A 169 -3.55 -0.48 20.26
C LEU A 169 -3.70 1.02 20.60
N ASN A 170 -4.55 1.73 19.87
CA ASN A 170 -4.98 3.05 20.27
C ASN A 170 -5.94 2.91 21.46
N THR A 171 -5.66 3.63 22.54
CA THR A 171 -6.48 3.64 23.74
C THR A 171 -7.01 5.05 24.02
N THR A 172 -8.12 5.15 24.74
CA THR A 172 -8.53 6.40 25.38
C THR A 172 -7.57 6.77 26.51
N ASP A 173 -7.70 7.99 27.07
CA ASP A 173 -6.96 8.42 28.26
C ASP A 173 -7.22 7.51 29.48
N GLU A 174 -8.35 6.79 29.47
CA GLU A 174 -8.75 5.82 30.50
C GLU A 174 -8.24 4.39 30.20
N GLY A 175 -7.46 4.20 29.13
CA GLY A 175 -6.91 2.90 28.73
C GLY A 175 -7.89 2.00 27.95
N VAL A 176 -9.05 2.51 27.54
CA VAL A 176 -10.04 1.73 26.80
C VAL A 176 -9.56 1.54 25.36
N ALA A 177 -9.49 0.29 24.91
CA ALA A 177 -9.16 -0.11 23.54
C ALA A 177 -10.11 0.55 22.52
N LEU A 178 -9.57 1.37 21.63
CA LEU A 178 -10.32 1.99 20.53
C LEU A 178 -10.17 1.17 19.25
N ASN A 179 -8.94 1.03 18.77
CA ASN A 179 -8.64 0.34 17.53
C ASN A 179 -7.16 -0.09 17.44
N ILE A 180 -6.88 -1.00 16.51
CA ILE A 180 -5.56 -1.33 16.02
C ILE A 180 -5.38 -0.61 14.69
N THR A 181 -4.26 0.08 14.50
CA THR A 181 -4.01 0.89 13.30
C THR A 181 -2.64 0.64 12.69
N VAL A 182 -2.36 1.30 11.57
CA VAL A 182 -1.04 1.26 10.92
C VAL A 182 -0.02 1.94 11.83
N ALA A 183 1.20 1.39 11.92
CA ALA A 183 2.35 2.00 12.57
C ALA A 183 2.86 3.23 11.78
N LEU A 184 1.98 4.24 11.67
CA LEU A 184 2.27 5.56 11.13
C LEU A 184 1.75 6.62 12.10
N GLY A 185 2.53 7.65 12.35
CA GLY A 185 2.23 8.67 13.34
C GLY A 185 1.13 9.65 12.95
N GLY A 186 0.41 10.15 13.96
CA GLY A 186 -0.61 11.19 13.79
C GLY A 186 -1.78 10.73 12.91
N LYS A 187 -2.19 11.58 11.96
CA LYS A 187 -3.32 11.30 11.03
C LYS A 187 -2.86 10.64 9.72
N ASN A 188 -1.60 10.21 9.63
CA ASN A 188 -1.03 9.63 8.42
C ASN A 188 -1.80 8.38 7.94
N PRO A 189 -2.19 7.41 8.80
CA PRO A 189 -2.97 6.25 8.38
C PRO A 189 -4.23 6.64 7.60
N GLN A 190 -5.04 7.55 8.13
CA GLN A 190 -6.30 7.99 7.52
C GLN A 190 -6.05 8.87 6.28
N ASN A 191 -5.05 9.74 6.33
CA ASN A 191 -4.67 10.61 5.22
C ASN A 191 -4.19 9.82 4.00
N ILE A 192 -3.44 8.74 4.22
CA ILE A 192 -2.96 7.86 3.14
C ILE A 192 -4.10 6.96 2.68
N ALA A 193 -4.76 6.28 3.62
CA ALA A 193 -5.86 5.37 3.30
C ALA A 193 -6.93 6.07 2.47
N SER A 194 -7.34 7.30 2.80
CA SER A 194 -8.36 8.04 2.03
C SER A 194 -8.05 8.23 0.53
N LYS A 195 -6.79 8.20 0.10
CA LYS A 195 -6.35 8.47 -1.29
C LYS A 195 -6.19 7.21 -2.16
N ILE A 196 -6.29 6.04 -1.55
CA ILE A 196 -6.02 4.73 -2.15
C ILE A 196 -7.36 4.03 -2.49
N ASN A 197 -7.44 2.92 -3.22
CA ASN A 197 -8.71 2.19 -3.40
C ASN A 197 -8.80 0.91 -2.55
N GLU A 198 -7.68 0.23 -2.32
CA GLU A 198 -7.59 -0.95 -1.46
C GLU A 198 -6.79 -0.66 -0.18
N CYS A 199 -7.32 -0.99 0.99
CA CYS A 199 -6.64 -0.84 2.27
C CYS A 199 -6.93 -2.06 3.12
N TRP A 200 -5.97 -2.98 3.18
CA TRP A 200 -6.15 -4.31 3.74
C TRP A 200 -5.21 -4.51 4.93
N ASN A 201 -5.72 -5.19 5.96
CA ASN A 201 -4.89 -5.66 7.06
C ASN A 201 -4.60 -7.16 6.88
N MET A 202 -3.36 -7.55 7.13
CA MET A 202 -2.92 -8.93 7.14
C MET A 202 -2.45 -9.32 8.54
N PHE A 203 -2.94 -10.45 9.05
CA PHE A 203 -2.60 -10.94 10.39
C PHE A 203 -2.57 -12.47 10.40
N GLU A 204 -1.98 -13.03 11.44
CA GLU A 204 -2.04 -14.48 11.71
C GLU A 204 -3.06 -14.76 12.82
N ASP A 205 -3.94 -15.74 12.60
CA ASP A 205 -4.89 -16.16 13.62
C ASP A 205 -4.29 -17.19 14.60
N SER A 206 -5.07 -17.60 15.61
CA SER A 206 -4.62 -18.57 16.62
C SER A 206 -4.35 -19.99 16.07
N LYS A 207 -4.66 -20.26 14.80
CA LYS A 207 -4.39 -21.52 14.10
C LYS A 207 -3.24 -21.38 13.09
N ASN A 208 -2.46 -20.30 13.19
CA ASN A 208 -1.37 -19.95 12.28
C ASN A 208 -1.83 -19.79 10.83
N ARG A 209 -3.09 -19.37 10.63
CA ARG A 209 -3.64 -19.08 9.30
C ARG A 209 -3.41 -17.62 8.99
N LYS A 210 -2.92 -17.35 7.78
CA LYS A 210 -2.76 -15.99 7.26
C LYS A 210 -4.13 -15.47 6.84
N MET A 211 -4.59 -14.43 7.50
CA MET A 211 -5.90 -13.83 7.28
C MET A 211 -5.74 -12.44 6.69
N ILE A 212 -6.67 -12.07 5.79
CA ILE A 212 -6.77 -10.73 5.22
C ILE A 212 -8.12 -10.13 5.62
N ILE A 213 -8.11 -8.93 6.19
CA ILE A 213 -9.30 -8.12 6.45
C ILE A 213 -9.38 -6.98 5.44
N VAL A 214 -10.52 -6.82 4.79
CA VAL A 214 -10.71 -5.82 3.73
C VAL A 214 -11.77 -4.76 4.07
N ARG A 215 -12.49 -4.94 5.18
CA ARG A 215 -13.49 -3.98 5.70
C ARG A 215 -13.42 -3.92 7.23
N LYS A 216 -13.91 -2.81 7.82
CA LYS A 216 -13.91 -2.58 9.27
C LYS A 216 -14.38 -3.82 10.04
N GLY A 217 -13.47 -4.38 10.84
CA GLY A 217 -13.67 -5.60 11.63
C GLY A 217 -12.54 -5.78 12.63
N ARG A 218 -12.76 -6.55 13.70
CA ARG A 218 -11.76 -6.84 14.75
C ARG A 218 -11.00 -5.62 15.27
N MET A 219 -11.70 -4.49 15.42
CA MET A 219 -11.14 -3.19 15.84
C MET A 219 -10.01 -2.65 14.94
N ARG A 220 -9.85 -3.13 13.71
CA ARG A 220 -8.78 -2.68 12.80
C ARG A 220 -9.27 -1.56 11.90
N GLU A 221 -8.53 -0.45 11.86
CA GLU A 221 -8.77 0.65 10.93
C GLU A 221 -7.48 1.43 10.63
N PRO A 222 -7.31 1.97 9.41
CA PRO A 222 -8.27 2.04 8.31
C PRO A 222 -8.35 0.76 7.46
N LEU A 223 -9.56 0.45 6.97
CA LEU A 223 -9.82 -0.67 6.06
C LEU A 223 -10.81 -0.28 4.99
N LYS A 224 -10.56 -0.70 3.74
CA LYS A 224 -11.49 -0.56 2.63
C LYS A 224 -11.15 -1.49 1.48
N SER A 225 -12.19 -1.84 0.72
CA SER A 225 -12.03 -2.48 -0.58
C SER A 225 -13.09 -1.99 -1.55
N ARG A 226 -12.67 -1.74 -2.78
CA ARG A 226 -13.53 -1.55 -3.95
C ARG A 226 -13.77 -2.87 -4.67
N MET A 227 -12.78 -3.75 -4.65
CA MET A 227 -12.80 -5.05 -5.30
C MET A 227 -13.83 -6.02 -4.69
N PHE A 228 -13.87 -6.13 -3.36
CA PHE A 228 -14.69 -7.15 -2.71
C PHE A 228 -16.03 -6.63 -2.19
N ASP A 229 -17.05 -7.47 -2.30
CA ASP A 229 -18.30 -7.37 -1.57
C ASP A 229 -18.08 -7.85 -0.14
N THR A 230 -18.55 -7.06 0.81
CA THR A 230 -18.32 -7.25 2.24
C THR A 230 -19.61 -7.13 3.03
N MET A 231 -20.74 -7.44 2.39
CA MET A 231 -22.07 -7.42 3.03
C MET A 231 -22.27 -8.62 3.95
N GLU A 232 -21.75 -9.80 3.58
CA GLU A 232 -21.87 -11.03 4.36
C GLU A 232 -20.65 -11.26 5.27
N ASP A 233 -19.45 -11.14 4.70
CA ASP A 233 -18.18 -11.37 5.38
C ASP A 233 -17.23 -10.16 5.16
N TYR A 234 -16.18 -10.04 5.98
CA TYR A 234 -15.24 -8.91 5.90
C TYR A 234 -13.75 -9.33 5.91
N GLU A 235 -13.49 -10.63 6.04
CA GLU A 235 -12.16 -11.23 6.10
C GLU A 235 -12.14 -12.61 5.44
N PHE A 236 -10.97 -13.06 4.99
CA PHE A 236 -10.77 -14.39 4.39
C PHE A 236 -9.35 -14.93 4.65
N GLU A 237 -9.17 -16.24 4.52
CA GLU A 237 -7.86 -16.92 4.64
C GLU A 237 -7.09 -16.77 3.32
N TRP A 238 -5.87 -16.23 3.38
CA TRP A 238 -4.97 -16.19 2.24
C TRP A 238 -4.19 -17.51 2.15
N GLN A 239 -4.50 -18.29 1.13
CA GLN A 239 -3.82 -19.56 0.86
C GLN A 239 -2.53 -19.30 0.08
N TRP A 240 -1.39 -19.63 0.68
CA TRP A 240 -0.10 -19.49 0.06
C TRP A 240 0.87 -20.58 0.50
N ASN A 241 1.42 -21.30 -0.48
CA ASN A 241 2.51 -22.25 -0.33
C ASN A 241 3.85 -21.53 -0.55
N THR A 242 4.60 -21.33 0.52
CA THR A 242 5.90 -20.65 0.47
C THR A 242 6.99 -21.45 -0.25
N ARG A 243 6.79 -22.75 -0.45
CA ARG A 243 7.77 -23.64 -1.08
C ARG A 243 7.55 -23.83 -2.58
N ASP A 244 6.34 -23.54 -3.05
CA ASP A 244 5.96 -23.71 -4.45
C ASP A 244 5.03 -22.58 -4.87
N ARG A 245 5.58 -21.61 -5.60
CA ARG A 245 4.79 -20.50 -6.17
C ARG A 245 3.83 -20.99 -7.25
N SER A 246 4.10 -22.13 -7.89
CA SER A 246 3.25 -22.70 -8.94
C SER A 246 2.08 -23.54 -8.41
N ASP A 247 1.97 -23.70 -7.08
CA ASP A 247 0.86 -24.43 -6.45
C ASP A 247 -0.49 -23.82 -6.88
N PRO A 248 -1.40 -24.61 -7.50
CA PRO A 248 -2.68 -24.12 -8.00
C PRO A 248 -3.63 -23.64 -6.89
N LEU A 249 -3.32 -23.92 -5.62
CA LEU A 249 -4.06 -23.41 -4.48
C LEU A 249 -3.59 -22.03 -4.02
N ASN A 250 -2.46 -21.54 -4.55
CA ASN A 250 -2.00 -20.19 -4.24
C ASN A 250 -3.02 -19.17 -4.71
N MET A 251 -3.29 -18.21 -3.84
CA MET A 251 -4.15 -17.08 -4.13
C MET A 251 -3.31 -15.87 -4.53
N TRP A 252 -3.65 -15.28 -5.68
CA TRP A 252 -2.95 -14.15 -6.25
C TRP A 252 -3.84 -12.91 -6.31
N ILE A 253 -3.31 -11.75 -5.93
CA ILE A 253 -4.00 -10.47 -6.16
C ILE A 253 -4.27 -10.27 -7.65
N LYS A 254 -3.36 -10.71 -8.53
CA LYS A 254 -3.56 -10.68 -9.97
C LYS A 254 -4.83 -11.39 -10.41
N GLU A 255 -5.09 -12.60 -9.90
CA GLU A 255 -6.29 -13.36 -10.24
C GLU A 255 -7.57 -12.60 -9.85
N TRP A 256 -7.62 -12.08 -8.62
CA TRP A 256 -8.77 -11.30 -8.16
C TRP A 256 -8.95 -10.00 -8.96
N TYR A 257 -7.85 -9.34 -9.32
CA TYR A 257 -7.92 -8.13 -10.15
C TYR A 257 -8.43 -8.41 -11.55
N ASP A 258 -7.95 -9.49 -12.18
CA ASP A 258 -8.36 -9.87 -13.52
C ASP A 258 -9.83 -10.27 -13.55
N GLU A 259 -10.30 -11.07 -12.58
CA GLU A 259 -11.72 -11.42 -12.41
C GLU A 259 -12.58 -10.16 -12.21
N TRP A 260 -12.13 -9.22 -11.37
CA TRP A 260 -12.83 -7.97 -11.13
C TRP A 260 -12.94 -7.13 -12.39
N LYS A 261 -11.86 -7.04 -13.17
CA LYS A 261 -11.79 -6.31 -14.43
C LYS A 261 -12.68 -6.95 -15.51
N GLU A 262 -12.63 -8.27 -15.65
CA GLU A 262 -13.48 -9.03 -16.60
C GLU A 262 -14.97 -8.91 -16.25
N GLY A 263 -15.30 -8.87 -14.96
CA GLY A 263 -16.65 -8.61 -14.46
C GLY A 263 -17.14 -7.16 -14.61
N GLY A 264 -16.36 -6.28 -15.27
CA GLY A 264 -16.69 -4.87 -15.45
C GLY A 264 -16.62 -4.06 -14.15
N PHE A 265 -15.70 -4.41 -13.26
CA PHE A 265 -15.48 -3.81 -11.94
C PHE A 265 -16.67 -3.95 -10.97
N LYS A 266 -17.55 -4.93 -11.20
CA LYS A 266 -18.57 -5.32 -10.20
C LYS A 266 -17.88 -6.04 -9.04
N LYS A 267 -18.28 -5.71 -7.81
CA LYS A 267 -17.70 -6.30 -6.60
C LYS A 267 -17.72 -7.83 -6.65
N LEU A 268 -16.59 -8.44 -6.30
CA LEU A 268 -16.41 -9.88 -6.20
C LEU A 268 -16.82 -10.39 -4.82
N MET A 269 -17.29 -11.63 -4.74
CA MET A 269 -17.40 -12.29 -3.44
C MET A 269 -16.01 -12.47 -2.81
N LEU A 270 -15.93 -12.51 -1.48
CA LEU A 270 -14.66 -12.79 -0.83
C LEU A 270 -14.13 -14.17 -1.23
N PRO A 271 -12.80 -14.31 -1.41
CA PRO A 271 -12.19 -15.58 -1.77
C PRO A 271 -12.53 -16.67 -0.76
N LYS A 272 -13.03 -17.80 -1.25
CA LYS A 272 -13.29 -18.99 -0.45
C LYS A 272 -12.08 -19.91 -0.46
N LYS A 273 -11.90 -20.67 0.62
CA LYS A 273 -10.86 -21.69 0.73
C LYS A 273 -11.02 -22.70 -0.41
N ARG A 274 -10.00 -22.85 -1.26
CA ARG A 274 -9.90 -23.91 -2.26
C ARG A 274 -9.66 -25.22 -1.53
N ASN A 275 -10.58 -26.17 -1.69
CA ASN A 275 -10.41 -27.53 -1.18
C ASN A 275 -9.53 -28.32 -2.17
N LYS A 276 -8.64 -29.16 -1.64
CA LYS A 276 -7.94 -30.19 -2.44
C LYS A 276 -8.90 -31.28 -2.85
#